data_AF-A0A6J6MW16-F1
#
_entry.id   AF-A0A6J6MW16-F1
#
_cell.length_a   1.000
_cell.length_b   1.000
_cell.length_c   1.000
_cell.angle_alpha   90.00
_cell.angle_beta   90.00
_cell.angle_gamma   90.00
#
_symmetry.space_group_name_H-M   'P 1'
#
loop_
_entity.id
_entity.type
_entity.pdbx_description
1 polymer ?
#
loop_
_entity_poly.entity_id
_entity_poly.type
_entity_poly.pdbx_seq_one_letter_code
_entity_poly.pdbx_strand_id
1 'polypeptide(L)'
;MNDDLYQPRRDVSEVRPLGGYAAKRCPLRVYYDVFPPPGAVPLVEDAVDRLRMDAGNTFEARVFELIRQQHVGVTDLSTERNAQAQTIEAMRIGTTVILGGELPLDPIGRRVGKPDVLVRAEQRGDGTWAYHPIDVKHHQTLTELGPRRTSATVGSFAALQFSAATSDLEMQARTAAPISDDLLQLSHYHRMLEACGHDSSLRFGGIIGSEQVVVWHPLDTPMGKPRWEGLQAESQLRRYDFEFSFRLDVLAAGAAGQQIVDSVNTSECAKCPWKSLCVPRMRAQDCVSLLPSQGYQSWRTMRSEGVSTRAAVARLDHATATTLAGIGTSVVRKMAKLLNDPTERADTDDLAPLIGRSTQAIEAGLNTVGDLCRLDPVVVKLSAGVGKLPELIDHARVVTHGQSMAHRRRGVDAVAVPQFDVEIDIDMENALNQEVYLWGAFDGVDVHSFVSWDPPSELMEATVFAEFWDWFTSRRAEAAQAGKTFGAFCWHQTAETTALRRGAAAAASQLGMHNAPNEVEAFCNSGSLIDLLQVFKTHLITGGGNSLKLIAPLAGFGWDDHDAGGENSMAWHHQALHDADESVRSTLRERLVRYNRDDVHATDVVRRWMKATTFPSVQSLPS
;
A
#
# COMPACT_ATOMS: atom_id res chain seq x y z
N MET A 1 -32.08 -8.06 3.09
CA MET A 1 -30.86 -7.48 2.48
C MET A 1 -31.06 -7.64 0.98
N ASN A 2 -30.98 -6.58 0.19
CA ASN A 2 -31.27 -6.70 -1.25
C ASN A 2 -30.10 -7.46 -1.91
N ASP A 3 -30.29 -8.72 -2.28
CA ASP A 3 -29.24 -9.56 -2.87
C ASP A 3 -28.77 -9.02 -4.24
N ASP A 4 -29.51 -8.10 -4.84
CA ASP A 4 -29.14 -7.32 -6.04
C ASP A 4 -27.77 -6.62 -5.97
N LEU A 5 -27.23 -6.38 -4.76
CA LEU A 5 -25.92 -5.73 -4.59
C LEU A 5 -24.73 -6.65 -4.92
N TYR A 6 -24.93 -7.96 -4.93
CA TYR A 6 -23.86 -8.96 -5.08
C TYR A 6 -23.93 -9.69 -6.43
N GLN A 7 -24.77 -9.20 -7.34
CA GLN A 7 -24.95 -9.75 -8.68
C GLN A 7 -24.92 -8.62 -9.71
N PRO A 8 -24.60 -8.92 -10.98
CA PRO A 8 -24.69 -7.93 -12.05
C PRO A 8 -26.11 -7.36 -12.15
N ARG A 9 -26.21 -6.04 -12.33
CA ARG A 9 -27.47 -5.30 -12.49
C ARG A 9 -27.76 -4.98 -13.95
N ARG A 10 -26.85 -5.34 -14.85
CA ARG A 10 -26.99 -5.24 -16.30
C ARG A 10 -26.87 -6.62 -16.93
N ASP A 11 -27.33 -6.75 -18.17
CA ASP A 11 -27.05 -7.94 -18.96
C ASP A 11 -25.55 -8.01 -19.27
N VAL A 12 -24.93 -9.12 -18.86
CA VAL A 12 -23.48 -9.37 -18.97
C VAL A 12 -23.17 -10.54 -19.92
N SER A 13 -24.16 -11.07 -20.62
CA SER A 13 -24.01 -12.21 -21.55
C SER A 13 -22.93 -11.97 -22.60
N GLU A 14 -22.86 -10.74 -23.14
CA GLU A 14 -21.88 -10.30 -24.14
C GLU A 14 -20.55 -9.80 -23.54
N VAL A 15 -20.46 -9.65 -22.21
CA VAL A 15 -19.21 -9.22 -21.56
C VAL A 15 -18.21 -10.35 -21.61
N ARG A 16 -17.01 -10.12 -22.14
CA ARG A 16 -15.95 -11.15 -22.16
C ARG A 16 -15.66 -11.69 -20.74
N PRO A 17 -15.39 -12.99 -20.56
CA PRO A 17 -15.00 -13.52 -19.25
C PRO A 17 -13.76 -12.81 -18.68
N LEU A 18 -13.74 -12.59 -17.36
CA LEU A 18 -12.68 -11.88 -16.66
C LEU A 18 -11.95 -12.79 -15.66
N GLY A 19 -10.67 -12.51 -15.46
CA GLY A 19 -9.87 -13.10 -14.38
C GLY A 19 -10.10 -12.42 -13.03
N GLY A 20 -9.64 -13.06 -11.95
CA GLY A 20 -9.81 -12.57 -10.57
C GLY A 20 -9.21 -11.19 -10.29
N TYR A 21 -8.20 -10.78 -11.08
CA TYR A 21 -7.64 -9.43 -11.00
C TYR A 21 -8.69 -8.33 -11.18
N ALA A 22 -9.75 -8.53 -11.99
CA ALA A 22 -10.76 -7.51 -12.21
C ALA A 22 -11.41 -7.01 -10.91
N ALA A 23 -11.61 -7.89 -9.92
CA ALA A 23 -12.20 -7.54 -8.63
C ALA A 23 -11.32 -6.60 -7.77
N LYS A 24 -9.99 -6.65 -7.95
CA LYS A 24 -9.02 -5.81 -7.22
C LYS A 24 -8.52 -4.59 -7.99
N ARG A 25 -8.97 -4.41 -9.24
CA ARG A 25 -8.61 -3.26 -10.08
C ARG A 25 -9.62 -2.13 -9.99
N CYS A 26 -9.14 -0.91 -10.22
CA CYS A 26 -9.94 0.28 -10.42
C CYS A 26 -10.97 0.02 -11.54
N PRO A 27 -12.27 0.28 -11.31
CA PRO A 27 -13.30 0.06 -12.34
C PRO A 27 -13.03 0.80 -13.65
N LEU A 28 -12.46 2.00 -13.59
CA LEU A 28 -12.14 2.78 -14.78
C LEU A 28 -10.92 2.24 -15.54
N ARG A 29 -9.96 1.60 -14.85
CA ARG A 29 -8.89 0.84 -15.53
C ARG A 29 -9.47 -0.32 -16.30
N VAL A 30 -10.33 -1.12 -15.66
CA VAL A 30 -11.00 -2.27 -16.31
C VAL A 30 -11.81 -1.81 -17.53
N TYR A 31 -12.48 -0.65 -17.44
CA TYR A 31 -13.16 -0.03 -18.57
C TYR A 31 -12.18 0.30 -19.71
N TYR A 32 -11.10 1.04 -19.45
CA TYR A 32 -10.15 1.45 -20.51
C TYR A 32 -9.31 0.30 -21.08
N ASP A 33 -9.08 -0.77 -20.32
CA ASP A 33 -8.46 -2.00 -20.83
C ASP A 33 -9.30 -2.69 -21.92
N VAL A 34 -10.60 -2.35 -22.04
CA VAL A 34 -11.52 -2.88 -23.06
C VAL A 34 -11.95 -1.80 -24.06
N PHE A 35 -12.25 -0.61 -23.57
CA PHE A 35 -12.80 0.52 -24.32
C PHE A 35 -11.91 1.76 -24.16
N PRO A 36 -10.64 1.71 -24.62
CA PRO A 36 -9.77 2.88 -24.54
C PRO A 36 -10.30 4.01 -25.42
N PRO A 37 -10.15 5.30 -25.00
CA PRO A 37 -10.51 6.42 -25.86
C PRO A 37 -9.73 6.38 -27.19
N PRO A 38 -10.30 6.85 -28.31
CA PRO A 38 -9.60 6.87 -29.60
C PRO A 38 -8.25 7.59 -29.51
N GLY A 39 -7.19 6.95 -30.00
CA GLY A 39 -5.82 7.48 -29.99
C GLY A 39 -5.11 7.42 -28.64
N ALA A 40 -5.76 6.93 -27.58
CA ALA A 40 -5.11 6.72 -26.30
C ALA A 40 -4.21 5.48 -26.35
N VAL A 41 -2.98 5.62 -25.87
CA VAL A 41 -2.01 4.53 -25.75
C VAL A 41 -1.74 4.32 -24.25
N PRO A 42 -1.86 3.08 -23.74
CA PRO A 42 -1.50 2.79 -22.36
C PRO A 42 -0.01 3.03 -22.16
N LEU A 43 0.35 3.59 -21.00
CA LEU A 43 1.76 3.65 -20.60
C LEU A 43 2.28 2.21 -20.48
N VAL A 44 3.47 1.98 -21.05
CA VAL A 44 4.15 0.70 -20.93
C VAL A 44 4.56 0.48 -19.49
N GLU A 45 4.40 -0.74 -18.98
CA GLU A 45 4.91 -1.13 -17.68
C GLU A 45 6.42 -0.87 -17.62
N ASP A 46 6.87 -0.25 -16.52
CA ASP A 46 8.29 0.02 -16.33
C ASP A 46 9.08 -1.29 -16.16
N ALA A 47 10.41 -1.21 -16.33
CA ALA A 47 11.28 -2.38 -16.24
C ALA A 47 11.25 -3.03 -14.84
N VAL A 48 10.91 -2.27 -13.81
CA VAL A 48 10.87 -2.72 -12.41
C VAL A 48 9.69 -3.64 -12.18
N ASP A 49 8.51 -3.23 -12.63
CA ASP A 49 7.31 -4.04 -12.50
C ASP A 49 7.46 -5.35 -13.29
N ARG A 50 8.10 -5.32 -14.47
CA ARG A 50 8.47 -6.55 -15.20
C ARG A 50 9.40 -7.45 -14.38
N LEU A 51 10.49 -6.92 -13.83
CA LEU A 51 11.42 -7.70 -13.02
C LEU A 51 10.79 -8.25 -11.74
N ARG A 52 9.87 -7.50 -11.12
CA ARG A 52 9.08 -7.97 -9.96
C ARG A 52 8.16 -9.11 -10.35
N MET A 53 7.53 -9.05 -11.54
CA MET A 53 6.74 -10.16 -12.08
C MET A 53 7.64 -11.37 -12.35
N ASP A 54 8.80 -11.20 -12.96
CA ASP A 54 9.75 -12.28 -13.24
C ASP A 54 10.28 -12.92 -11.94
N ALA A 55 10.57 -12.12 -10.92
CA ALA A 55 10.94 -12.60 -9.59
C ALA A 55 9.78 -13.37 -8.93
N GLY A 56 8.54 -12.91 -9.12
CA GLY A 56 7.33 -13.62 -8.70
C GLY A 56 7.19 -14.98 -9.38
N ASN A 57 7.36 -15.03 -10.70
CA ASN A 57 7.32 -16.27 -11.49
C ASN A 57 8.43 -17.24 -11.06
N THR A 58 9.63 -16.73 -10.79
CA THR A 58 10.76 -17.53 -10.30
C THR A 58 10.48 -18.10 -8.91
N PHE A 59 9.89 -17.29 -8.01
CA PHE A 59 9.48 -17.73 -6.69
C PHE A 59 8.41 -18.80 -6.76
N GLU A 60 7.40 -18.63 -7.62
CA GLU A 60 6.36 -19.63 -7.88
C GLU A 60 6.95 -20.95 -8.36
N ALA A 61 7.83 -20.92 -9.37
CA ALA A 61 8.49 -22.11 -9.88
C ALA A 61 9.29 -22.85 -8.78
N ARG A 62 9.96 -22.10 -7.89
CA ARG A 62 10.65 -22.67 -6.72
C ARG A 62 9.67 -23.32 -5.75
N VAL A 63 8.54 -22.68 -5.44
CA VAL A 63 7.50 -23.26 -4.57
C VAL A 63 6.94 -24.55 -5.19
N PHE A 64 6.71 -24.59 -6.50
CA PHE A 64 6.22 -25.79 -7.20
C PHE A 64 7.22 -26.94 -7.10
N GLU A 65 8.52 -26.66 -7.28
CA GLU A 65 9.58 -27.65 -7.08
C GLU A 65 9.59 -28.19 -5.64
N LEU A 66 9.48 -27.32 -4.64
CA LEU A 66 9.44 -27.74 -3.23
C LEU A 66 8.22 -28.60 -2.92
N ILE A 67 7.05 -28.27 -3.47
CA ILE A 67 5.84 -29.09 -3.33
C ILE A 67 6.04 -30.46 -3.99
N ARG A 68 6.62 -30.51 -5.21
CA ARG A 68 6.91 -31.77 -5.91
C ARG A 68 7.86 -32.68 -5.12
N GLN A 69 8.83 -32.10 -4.43
CA GLN A 69 9.79 -32.85 -3.61
C GLN A 69 9.19 -33.40 -2.32
N GLN A 70 8.24 -32.68 -1.72
CA GLN A 70 7.75 -32.97 -0.36
C GLN A 70 6.37 -33.62 -0.33
N HIS A 71 5.60 -33.56 -1.41
CA HIS A 71 4.22 -34.03 -1.47
C HIS A 71 4.02 -35.15 -2.50
N VAL A 72 3.32 -36.20 -2.10
CA VAL A 72 2.98 -37.34 -2.99
C VAL A 72 1.66 -37.06 -3.73
N GLY A 73 1.54 -37.52 -4.97
CA GLY A 73 0.30 -37.40 -5.75
C GLY A 73 0.07 -36.00 -6.34
N VAL A 74 1.16 -35.33 -6.72
CA VAL A 74 1.15 -34.03 -7.40
C VAL A 74 1.02 -34.25 -8.91
N THR A 75 0.11 -33.51 -9.54
CA THR A 75 0.05 -33.34 -11.01
C THR A 75 0.41 -31.90 -11.34
N ASP A 76 1.50 -31.69 -12.09
CA ASP A 76 1.97 -30.36 -12.48
C ASP A 76 1.55 -30.05 -13.91
N LEU A 77 0.69 -29.04 -14.06
CA LEU A 77 0.11 -28.59 -15.33
C LEU A 77 0.65 -27.22 -15.77
N SER A 78 1.65 -26.68 -15.06
CA SER A 78 2.18 -25.32 -15.26
C SER A 78 2.71 -25.04 -16.67
N THR A 79 3.17 -26.08 -17.37
CA THR A 79 3.71 -25.98 -18.74
C THR A 79 2.80 -26.64 -19.79
N GLU A 80 1.62 -27.13 -19.38
CA GLU A 80 0.73 -27.91 -20.23
C GLU A 80 -0.12 -27.04 -21.16
N ARG A 81 -0.06 -27.30 -22.47
CA ARG A 81 -0.85 -26.55 -23.47
C ARG A 81 -2.35 -26.79 -23.35
N ASN A 82 -2.76 -27.93 -22.80
CA ASN A 82 -4.16 -28.30 -22.60
C ASN A 82 -4.52 -28.39 -21.11
N ALA A 83 -3.93 -27.49 -20.30
CA ALA A 83 -4.06 -27.46 -18.84
C ALA A 83 -5.52 -27.51 -18.37
N GLN A 84 -6.46 -26.85 -19.08
CA GLN A 84 -7.87 -26.88 -18.69
C GLN A 84 -8.48 -28.29 -18.73
N ALA A 85 -8.32 -29.01 -19.84
CA ALA A 85 -8.85 -30.36 -19.97
C ALA A 85 -8.20 -31.32 -18.96
N GLN A 86 -6.89 -31.17 -18.73
CA GLN A 86 -6.17 -31.98 -17.74
C GLN A 86 -6.56 -31.63 -16.29
N THR A 87 -6.87 -30.37 -16.00
CA THR A 87 -7.36 -29.94 -14.68
C THR A 87 -8.72 -30.54 -14.40
N ILE A 88 -9.63 -30.53 -15.38
CA ILE A 88 -10.95 -31.18 -15.28
C ILE A 88 -10.80 -32.66 -14.97
N GLU A 89 -9.95 -33.36 -15.73
CA GLU A 89 -9.73 -34.79 -15.51
C GLU A 89 -9.09 -35.08 -14.15
N ALA A 90 -8.08 -34.29 -13.74
CA ALA A 90 -7.42 -34.40 -12.45
C ALA A 90 -8.40 -34.20 -11.28
N MET A 91 -9.29 -33.20 -11.38
CA MET A 91 -10.34 -33.00 -10.36
C MET A 91 -11.35 -34.16 -10.35
N ARG A 92 -11.71 -34.69 -11.52
CA ARG A 92 -12.65 -35.82 -11.66
C ARG A 92 -12.12 -37.09 -10.99
N ILE A 93 -10.84 -37.42 -11.17
CA ILE A 93 -10.22 -38.61 -10.56
C ILE A 93 -9.77 -38.37 -9.10
N GLY A 94 -9.87 -37.13 -8.62
CA GLY A 94 -9.50 -36.77 -7.25
C GLY A 94 -7.99 -36.72 -7.03
N THR A 95 -7.22 -36.15 -7.96
CA THR A 95 -5.79 -35.87 -7.76
C THR A 95 -5.61 -35.03 -6.50
N THR A 96 -4.66 -35.39 -5.64
CA THR A 96 -4.47 -34.75 -4.33
C THR A 96 -4.01 -33.30 -4.44
N VAL A 97 -3.05 -33.02 -5.32
CA VAL A 97 -2.51 -31.68 -5.58
C VAL A 97 -2.36 -31.46 -7.08
N ILE A 98 -2.89 -30.34 -7.57
CA ILE A 98 -2.76 -29.92 -8.97
C ILE A 98 -2.03 -28.57 -8.97
N LEU A 99 -0.87 -28.48 -9.64
CA LEU A 99 -0.11 -27.24 -9.80
C LEU A 99 -0.39 -26.63 -11.17
N GLY A 100 -0.48 -25.30 -11.26
CA GLY A 100 -0.68 -24.57 -12.51
C GLY A 100 -1.98 -24.95 -13.25
N GLY A 101 -3.03 -25.29 -12.50
CA GLY A 101 -4.30 -25.72 -13.06
C GLY A 101 -5.05 -24.58 -13.76
N GLU A 102 -5.92 -24.92 -14.72
CA GLU A 102 -6.83 -23.97 -15.36
C GLU A 102 -8.27 -24.46 -15.17
N LEU A 103 -9.08 -23.66 -14.47
CA LEU A 103 -10.46 -24.04 -14.18
C LEU A 103 -11.35 -23.91 -15.44
N PRO A 104 -12.46 -24.67 -15.51
CA PRO A 104 -13.45 -24.50 -16.57
C PRO A 104 -13.95 -23.06 -16.66
N LEU A 105 -14.28 -22.63 -17.88
CA LEU A 105 -15.01 -21.37 -18.08
C LEU A 105 -16.32 -21.40 -17.27
N ASP A 106 -16.57 -20.36 -16.50
CA ASP A 106 -17.87 -20.10 -15.87
C ASP A 106 -18.66 -19.13 -16.78
N PRO A 107 -19.58 -19.64 -17.62
CA PRO A 107 -20.32 -18.80 -18.58
C PRO A 107 -21.37 -17.92 -17.92
N ILE A 108 -21.85 -18.29 -16.72
CA ILE A 108 -22.89 -17.55 -16.00
C ILE A 108 -22.25 -16.38 -15.25
N GLY A 109 -21.22 -16.66 -14.46
CA GLY A 109 -20.48 -15.65 -13.72
C GLY A 109 -19.47 -14.88 -14.56
N ARG A 110 -19.24 -15.29 -15.82
CA ARG A 110 -18.25 -14.70 -16.73
C ARG A 110 -16.82 -14.73 -16.15
N ARG A 111 -16.40 -15.88 -15.64
CA ARG A 111 -15.09 -16.07 -14.97
C ARG A 111 -14.18 -17.01 -15.74
N VAL A 112 -12.90 -16.65 -15.79
CA VAL A 112 -11.78 -17.52 -16.19
C VAL A 112 -10.68 -17.41 -15.14
N GLY A 113 -9.83 -18.42 -14.98
CA GLY A 113 -8.84 -18.40 -13.91
C GLY A 113 -7.90 -19.59 -13.90
N LYS A 114 -6.67 -19.33 -13.47
CA LYS A 114 -5.59 -20.31 -13.33
C LYS A 114 -5.09 -20.27 -11.89
N PRO A 115 -5.71 -21.01 -10.94
CA PRO A 115 -5.17 -21.11 -9.59
C PRO A 115 -3.78 -21.75 -9.61
N ASP A 116 -2.84 -21.17 -8.85
CA ASP A 116 -1.46 -21.67 -8.81
C ASP A 116 -1.43 -23.11 -8.26
N VAL A 117 -2.22 -23.38 -7.23
CA VAL A 117 -2.35 -24.70 -6.63
C VAL A 117 -3.82 -25.01 -6.29
N LEU A 118 -4.28 -26.21 -6.64
CA LEU A 118 -5.53 -26.79 -6.14
C LEU A 118 -5.21 -27.99 -5.25
N VAL A 119 -5.76 -28.00 -4.04
CA VAL A 119 -5.57 -29.10 -3.09
C VAL A 119 -6.91 -29.77 -2.81
N ARG A 120 -6.92 -31.10 -2.92
CA ARG A 120 -8.11 -31.92 -2.69
C ARG A 120 -8.57 -31.79 -1.23
N ALA A 121 -9.84 -31.44 -1.08
CA ALA A 121 -10.54 -31.30 0.19
C ALA A 121 -11.34 -32.58 0.47
N GLU A 122 -12.65 -32.47 0.72
CA GLU A 122 -13.54 -33.59 0.97
C GLU A 122 -14.01 -34.31 -0.31
N GLN A 123 -14.50 -35.56 -0.16
CA GLN A 123 -15.36 -36.18 -1.16
C GLN A 123 -16.82 -35.82 -0.85
N ARG A 124 -17.55 -35.37 -1.86
CA ARG A 124 -18.97 -35.02 -1.76
C ARG A 124 -19.85 -36.27 -1.78
N GLY A 125 -21.10 -36.12 -1.33
CA GLY A 125 -22.07 -37.22 -1.27
C GLY A 125 -22.44 -37.81 -2.63
N ASP A 126 -22.21 -37.08 -3.72
CA ASP A 126 -22.39 -37.55 -5.11
C ASP A 126 -21.12 -38.23 -5.69
N GLY A 127 -20.07 -38.38 -4.88
CA GLY A 127 -18.80 -39.01 -5.25
C GLY A 127 -17.78 -38.07 -5.90
N THR A 128 -18.14 -36.81 -6.17
CA THR A 128 -17.22 -35.81 -6.72
C THR A 128 -16.23 -35.31 -5.66
N TRP A 129 -15.05 -34.86 -6.08
CA TRP A 129 -14.01 -34.34 -5.19
C TRP A 129 -14.07 -32.82 -5.10
N ALA A 130 -14.05 -32.29 -3.88
CA ALA A 130 -13.93 -30.87 -3.61
C ALA A 130 -12.46 -30.42 -3.58
N TYR A 131 -12.22 -29.13 -3.83
CA TYR A 131 -10.88 -28.53 -3.83
C TYR A 131 -10.86 -27.19 -3.09
N HIS A 132 -9.71 -26.90 -2.48
CA HIS A 132 -9.34 -25.57 -1.99
C HIS A 132 -8.35 -24.92 -2.97
N PRO A 133 -8.56 -23.64 -3.34
CA PRO A 133 -7.55 -22.89 -4.07
C PRO A 133 -6.45 -22.39 -3.13
N ILE A 134 -5.22 -22.44 -3.60
CA ILE A 134 -4.04 -21.84 -2.97
C ILE A 134 -3.32 -20.99 -4.02
N ASP A 135 -2.92 -19.78 -3.62
CA ASP A 135 -2.24 -18.79 -4.47
C ASP A 135 -0.82 -18.55 -3.91
N VAL A 136 0.18 -18.52 -4.77
CA VAL A 136 1.58 -18.27 -4.41
C VAL A 136 1.88 -16.79 -4.55
N LYS A 137 2.50 -16.21 -3.53
CA LYS A 137 2.77 -14.76 -3.46
C LYS A 137 4.19 -14.51 -2.96
N HIS A 138 4.96 -13.76 -3.75
CA HIS A 138 6.33 -13.37 -3.39
C HIS A 138 6.34 -12.18 -2.40
N HIS A 139 5.68 -12.35 -1.26
CA HIS A 139 5.71 -11.44 -0.11
C HIS A 139 5.31 -12.19 1.16
N GLN A 140 5.63 -11.59 2.31
CA GLN A 140 5.26 -12.14 3.61
C GLN A 140 3.74 -12.22 3.80
N THR A 141 3.33 -13.29 4.45
CA THR A 141 1.94 -13.61 4.81
C THR A 141 1.74 -13.74 6.32
N LEU A 142 2.83 -13.89 7.08
CA LEU A 142 2.86 -13.97 8.53
C LEU A 142 3.57 -12.75 9.14
N THR A 143 3.26 -12.50 10.40
CA THR A 143 3.95 -11.54 11.25
C THR A 143 3.89 -12.05 12.69
N GLU A 144 4.77 -11.57 13.56
CA GLU A 144 4.75 -11.92 14.98
C GLU A 144 3.37 -11.64 15.62
N LEU A 145 2.97 -12.52 16.53
CA LEU A 145 1.69 -12.45 17.23
C LEU A 145 1.64 -11.21 18.13
N GLY A 146 0.69 -10.33 17.83
CA GLY A 146 0.46 -9.10 18.59
C GLY A 146 -0.51 -9.30 19.77
N PRO A 147 -0.47 -8.41 20.77
CA PRO A 147 -1.43 -8.44 21.87
C PRO A 147 -2.85 -8.23 21.32
N ARG A 148 -3.71 -9.26 21.42
CA ARG A 148 -5.11 -9.33 20.95
C ARG A 148 -5.34 -9.75 19.50
N ARG A 149 -4.48 -10.60 18.94
CA ARG A 149 -4.72 -11.25 17.65
C ARG A 149 -4.75 -12.77 17.76
N THR A 150 -5.35 -13.39 16.77
CA THR A 150 -5.52 -14.84 16.70
C THR A 150 -4.32 -15.45 15.98
N SER A 151 -3.83 -16.57 16.50
CA SER A 151 -2.84 -17.43 15.85
C SER A 151 -3.20 -17.73 14.40
N ALA A 152 -2.20 -17.75 13.53
CA ALA A 152 -2.38 -18.16 12.13
C ALA A 152 -2.72 -19.65 12.04
N THR A 153 -3.59 -20.01 11.10
CA THR A 153 -3.79 -21.42 10.71
C THR A 153 -2.87 -21.71 9.53
N VAL A 154 -1.92 -22.64 9.71
CA VAL A 154 -0.84 -22.90 8.76
C VAL A 154 -0.76 -24.37 8.34
N GLY A 155 -0.36 -24.62 7.09
CA GLY A 155 -0.05 -25.95 6.55
C GLY A 155 1.38 -26.02 6.03
N SER A 156 1.97 -27.22 6.04
CA SER A 156 3.31 -27.47 5.50
C SER A 156 3.26 -28.05 4.09
N PHE A 157 4.38 -28.02 3.36
CA PHE A 157 4.45 -28.62 2.03
C PHE A 157 4.34 -30.15 2.03
N ALA A 158 4.63 -30.81 3.15
CA ALA A 158 4.40 -32.24 3.32
C ALA A 158 2.91 -32.59 3.54
N ALA A 159 2.10 -31.64 3.98
CA ALA A 159 0.69 -31.82 4.28
C ALA A 159 -0.11 -30.56 3.90
N LEU A 160 -0.30 -30.37 2.60
CA LEU A 160 -0.89 -29.15 2.04
C LEU A 160 -2.40 -29.00 2.28
N GLN A 161 -3.09 -30.03 2.77
CA GLN A 161 -4.55 -30.02 2.93
C GLN A 161 -4.97 -29.23 4.16
N PHE A 162 -6.06 -28.47 4.08
CA PHE A 162 -6.59 -27.70 5.22
C PHE A 162 -6.89 -28.59 6.44
N SER A 163 -7.33 -29.83 6.23
CA SER A 163 -7.58 -30.80 7.31
C SER A 163 -6.34 -31.18 8.11
N ALA A 164 -5.14 -30.92 7.59
CA ALA A 164 -3.86 -31.13 8.26
C ALA A 164 -3.26 -29.83 8.84
N ALA A 165 -3.94 -28.69 8.68
CA ALA A 165 -3.46 -27.41 9.15
C ALA A 165 -3.46 -27.33 10.68
N THR A 166 -2.48 -26.61 11.23
CA THR A 166 -2.30 -26.39 12.67
C THR A 166 -2.27 -24.90 13.00
N SER A 167 -2.43 -24.57 14.28
CA SER A 167 -2.27 -23.18 14.74
C SER A 167 -0.80 -22.89 15.02
N ASP A 168 -0.28 -21.81 14.46
CA ASP A 168 1.02 -21.25 14.83
C ASP A 168 0.88 -20.37 16.08
N LEU A 169 1.55 -20.76 17.17
CA LEU A 169 1.39 -20.10 18.46
C LEU A 169 2.18 -18.79 18.58
N GLU A 170 3.14 -18.55 17.69
CA GLU A 170 4.03 -17.38 17.71
C GLU A 170 3.69 -16.39 16.59
N MET A 171 3.00 -16.85 15.55
CA MET A 171 2.69 -16.06 14.37
C MET A 171 1.19 -15.82 14.18
N GLN A 172 0.86 -14.71 13.53
CA GLN A 172 -0.49 -14.39 13.07
C GLN A 172 -0.49 -14.09 11.58
N ALA A 173 -1.63 -14.33 10.93
CA ALA A 173 -1.81 -13.96 9.55
C ALA A 173 -1.77 -12.43 9.39
N ARG A 174 -1.04 -11.96 8.37
CA ARG A 174 -1.04 -10.54 8.03
C ARG A 174 -2.41 -10.10 7.54
N THR A 175 -2.77 -8.87 7.86
CA THR A 175 -4.07 -8.26 7.51
C THR A 175 -3.89 -7.00 6.65
N ALA A 176 -2.74 -6.87 5.99
CA ALA A 176 -2.41 -5.72 5.16
C ALA A 176 -3.21 -5.72 3.86
N ALA A 177 -3.23 -4.57 3.14
CA ALA A 177 -3.96 -4.43 1.89
C ALA A 177 -3.63 -5.51 0.83
N PRO A 178 -2.36 -5.93 0.62
CA PRO A 178 -2.04 -7.00 -0.32
C PRO A 178 -2.76 -8.31 -0.03
N ILE A 179 -2.79 -8.74 1.24
CA ILE A 179 -3.51 -9.95 1.66
C ILE A 179 -5.00 -9.84 1.33
N SER A 180 -5.59 -8.66 1.55
CA SER A 180 -6.98 -8.45 1.18
C SER A 180 -7.25 -8.61 -0.31
N ASP A 181 -6.30 -8.26 -1.17
CA ASP A 181 -6.42 -8.38 -2.62
C ASP A 181 -6.21 -9.84 -3.07
N ASP A 182 -5.32 -10.58 -2.41
CA ASP A 182 -5.12 -12.02 -2.63
C ASP A 182 -6.37 -12.82 -2.23
N LEU A 183 -7.04 -12.43 -1.14
CA LEU A 183 -8.31 -13.06 -0.73
C LEU A 183 -9.44 -12.84 -1.74
N LEU A 184 -9.44 -11.73 -2.49
CA LEU A 184 -10.38 -11.54 -3.61
C LEU A 184 -10.07 -12.49 -4.77
N GLN A 185 -8.80 -12.75 -5.04
CA GLN A 185 -8.37 -13.71 -6.05
C GLN A 185 -8.71 -15.15 -5.65
N LEU A 186 -8.50 -15.53 -4.39
CA LEU A 186 -8.93 -16.83 -3.86
C LEU A 186 -10.46 -17.00 -3.88
N SER A 187 -11.20 -15.93 -3.55
CA SER A 187 -12.66 -15.92 -3.66
C SER A 187 -13.13 -16.11 -5.11
N HIS A 188 -12.42 -15.54 -6.09
CA HIS A 188 -12.67 -15.77 -7.52
C HIS A 188 -12.55 -17.25 -7.88
N TYR A 189 -11.45 -17.90 -7.48
CA TYR A 189 -11.24 -19.32 -7.74
C TYR A 189 -12.26 -20.20 -7.02
N HIS A 190 -12.63 -19.85 -5.79
CA HIS A 190 -13.70 -20.54 -5.07
C HIS A 190 -15.04 -20.45 -5.82
N ARG A 191 -15.44 -19.27 -6.32
CA ARG A 191 -16.66 -19.13 -7.14
C ARG A 191 -16.61 -19.91 -8.45
N MET A 192 -15.42 -20.05 -9.06
CA MET A 192 -15.24 -20.90 -10.24
C MET A 192 -15.37 -22.38 -9.91
N LEU A 193 -14.81 -22.83 -8.78
CA LEU A 193 -14.98 -24.19 -8.27
C LEU A 193 -16.45 -24.49 -7.98
N GLU A 194 -17.20 -23.54 -7.42
CA GLU A 194 -18.65 -23.67 -7.22
C GLU A 194 -19.37 -23.84 -8.56
N ALA A 195 -19.02 -23.03 -9.56
CA ALA A 195 -19.65 -23.09 -10.88
C ALA A 195 -19.42 -24.43 -11.61
N CYS A 196 -18.29 -25.10 -11.37
CA CYS A 196 -18.02 -26.44 -11.91
C CYS A 196 -18.30 -27.60 -10.93
N GLY A 197 -18.85 -27.32 -9.75
CA GLY A 197 -19.27 -28.34 -8.77
C GLY A 197 -18.14 -28.96 -7.92
N HIS A 198 -16.95 -28.34 -7.89
CA HIS A 198 -15.76 -28.83 -7.21
C HIS A 198 -15.33 -27.97 -6.00
N ASP A 199 -16.19 -27.10 -5.47
CA ASP A 199 -15.88 -26.28 -4.29
C ASP A 199 -15.83 -27.08 -2.98
N SER A 200 -15.12 -26.59 -1.97
CA SER A 200 -15.16 -27.16 -0.63
C SER A 200 -16.21 -26.47 0.26
N SER A 201 -16.91 -27.27 1.06
CA SER A 201 -17.87 -26.84 2.08
C SER A 201 -17.26 -25.97 3.18
N LEU A 202 -15.96 -26.11 3.47
CA LEU A 202 -15.28 -25.30 4.48
C LEU A 202 -14.83 -23.94 3.94
N ARG A 203 -14.93 -23.68 2.63
CA ARG A 203 -14.70 -22.37 1.98
C ARG A 203 -13.43 -21.62 2.42
N PHE A 204 -12.35 -22.35 2.62
CA PHE A 204 -11.02 -21.79 2.85
C PHE A 204 -10.27 -21.56 1.54
N GLY A 205 -9.39 -20.57 1.54
CA GLY A 205 -8.33 -20.38 0.56
C GLY A 205 -6.97 -20.26 1.26
N GLY A 206 -5.90 -20.74 0.63
CA GLY A 206 -4.55 -20.68 1.17
C GLY A 206 -3.66 -19.68 0.41
N ILE A 207 -2.71 -19.06 1.11
CA ILE A 207 -1.66 -18.25 0.48
C ILE A 207 -0.30 -18.80 0.88
N ILE A 208 0.58 -19.05 -0.09
CA ILE A 208 1.98 -19.39 0.16
C ILE A 208 2.82 -18.13 -0.02
N GLY A 209 3.30 -17.58 1.10
CA GLY A 209 4.18 -16.42 1.13
C GLY A 209 5.67 -16.78 1.08
N SER A 210 6.53 -15.77 1.26
CA SER A 210 8.00 -15.94 1.37
C SER A 210 8.42 -16.89 2.51
N GLU A 211 7.55 -17.12 3.49
CA GLU A 211 7.74 -18.05 4.61
C GLU A 211 7.65 -19.52 4.18
N GLN A 212 7.22 -19.82 2.95
CA GLN A 212 7.10 -21.18 2.40
C GLN A 212 6.22 -22.13 3.24
N VAL A 213 5.17 -21.56 3.83
CA VAL A 213 4.07 -22.28 4.47
C VAL A 213 2.75 -21.83 3.86
N VAL A 214 1.72 -22.69 3.90
CA VAL A 214 0.36 -22.31 3.49
C VAL A 214 -0.30 -21.59 4.64
N VAL A 215 -0.67 -20.32 4.49
CA VAL A 215 -1.50 -19.59 5.45
C VAL A 215 -2.97 -19.67 5.02
N TRP A 216 -3.81 -20.27 5.86
CA TRP A 216 -5.21 -20.52 5.56
C TRP A 216 -6.12 -19.40 6.05
N HIS A 217 -7.06 -18.99 5.18
CA HIS A 217 -8.01 -17.93 5.44
C HIS A 217 -9.45 -18.38 5.17
N PRO A 218 -10.39 -18.12 6.10
CA PRO A 218 -11.80 -18.36 5.83
C PRO A 218 -12.32 -17.30 4.83
N LEU A 219 -12.99 -17.74 3.77
CA LEU A 219 -13.50 -16.83 2.72
C LEU A 219 -14.95 -16.41 2.97
N ASP A 220 -15.70 -17.16 3.77
CA ASP A 220 -17.14 -16.95 4.00
C ASP A 220 -17.46 -16.36 5.39
N THR A 221 -16.46 -16.21 6.24
CA THR A 221 -16.61 -15.59 7.56
C THR A 221 -16.57 -14.06 7.46
N PRO A 222 -17.58 -13.33 7.96
CA PRO A 222 -17.56 -11.88 8.02
C PRO A 222 -16.34 -11.36 8.81
N MET A 223 -15.59 -10.44 8.20
CA MET A 223 -14.41 -9.86 8.82
C MET A 223 -14.49 -8.33 8.88
N GLY A 224 -14.11 -7.76 10.02
CA GLY A 224 -13.97 -6.32 10.19
C GLY A 224 -15.30 -5.57 10.31
N LYS A 225 -15.27 -4.27 9.98
CA LYS A 225 -16.46 -3.40 10.00
C LYS A 225 -17.12 -3.38 8.62
N PRO A 226 -18.44 -3.19 8.54
CA PRO A 226 -19.11 -3.00 7.26
C PRO A 226 -18.49 -1.83 6.49
N ARG A 227 -18.31 -2.01 5.19
CA ARG A 227 -17.76 -0.98 4.30
C ARG A 227 -18.72 0.19 4.09
N TRP A 228 -20.02 -0.07 4.26
CA TRP A 228 -21.09 0.87 4.02
C TRP A 228 -21.96 0.98 5.27
N GLU A 229 -22.34 2.20 5.65
CA GLU A 229 -23.24 2.41 6.78
C GLU A 229 -24.60 1.73 6.51
N GLY A 230 -25.12 1.05 7.52
CA GLY A 230 -26.39 0.30 7.42
C GLY A 230 -26.25 -1.14 6.90
N LEU A 231 -25.04 -1.58 6.50
CA LEU A 231 -24.79 -2.97 6.13
C LEU A 231 -24.10 -3.78 7.24
N GLN A 232 -24.17 -5.10 7.13
CA GLN A 232 -23.42 -6.03 7.97
C GLN A 232 -21.97 -6.15 7.50
N ALA A 233 -21.08 -6.59 8.39
CA ALA A 233 -19.74 -6.98 7.97
C ALA A 233 -19.85 -8.07 6.89
N GLU A 234 -19.03 -7.94 5.84
CA GLU A 234 -19.06 -8.85 4.69
C GLU A 234 -17.94 -9.88 4.84
N SER A 235 -18.19 -11.10 4.33
CA SER A 235 -17.13 -12.07 4.09
C SER A 235 -16.31 -11.69 2.85
N GLN A 236 -15.18 -12.35 2.63
CA GLN A 236 -14.37 -12.11 1.43
C GLN A 236 -15.12 -12.51 0.16
N LEU A 237 -15.90 -13.60 0.20
CA LEU A 237 -16.77 -13.99 -0.92
C LEU A 237 -17.80 -12.91 -1.26
N ARG A 238 -18.53 -12.38 -0.26
CA ARG A 238 -19.50 -11.29 -0.52
C ARG A 238 -18.81 -10.04 -1.04
N ARG A 239 -17.63 -9.70 -0.51
CA ARG A 239 -16.85 -8.58 -1.02
C ARG A 239 -16.44 -8.80 -2.49
N TYR A 240 -15.94 -9.99 -2.81
CA TYR A 240 -15.60 -10.37 -4.17
C TYR A 240 -16.80 -10.25 -5.11
N ASP A 241 -17.95 -10.80 -4.72
CA ASP A 241 -19.16 -10.77 -5.55
C ASP A 241 -19.59 -9.33 -5.85
N PHE A 242 -19.57 -8.45 -4.85
CA PHE A 242 -19.84 -7.02 -5.03
C PHE A 242 -18.83 -6.36 -5.98
N GLU A 243 -17.53 -6.54 -5.75
CA GLU A 243 -16.51 -5.88 -6.57
C GLU A 243 -16.54 -6.39 -8.01
N PHE A 244 -16.61 -7.70 -8.21
CA PHE A 244 -16.57 -8.35 -9.52
C PHE A 244 -17.83 -8.06 -10.34
N SER A 245 -19.02 -8.21 -9.75
CA SER A 245 -20.28 -7.87 -10.42
C SER A 245 -20.32 -6.42 -10.88
N PHE A 246 -19.79 -5.49 -10.07
CA PHE A 246 -19.70 -4.09 -10.47
C PHE A 246 -18.77 -3.88 -11.69
N ARG A 247 -17.68 -4.64 -11.84
CA ARG A 247 -16.82 -4.52 -13.05
C ARG A 247 -17.52 -5.11 -14.27
N LEU A 248 -18.32 -6.16 -14.11
CA LEU A 248 -19.16 -6.66 -15.20
C LEU A 248 -20.20 -5.61 -15.61
N ASP A 249 -20.87 -4.93 -14.67
CA ASP A 249 -21.78 -3.83 -14.96
C ASP A 249 -21.08 -2.70 -15.73
N VAL A 250 -19.85 -2.35 -15.35
CA VAL A 250 -19.04 -1.32 -16.02
C VAL A 250 -18.73 -1.70 -17.46
N LEU A 251 -18.37 -2.96 -17.72
CA LEU A 251 -18.10 -3.42 -19.08
C LEU A 251 -19.37 -3.56 -19.92
N ALA A 252 -20.48 -4.03 -19.33
CA ALA A 252 -21.77 -4.06 -20.00
C ALA A 252 -22.23 -2.64 -20.39
N ALA A 253 -22.02 -1.66 -19.51
CA ALA A 253 -22.27 -0.27 -19.82
C ALA A 253 -21.37 0.25 -20.95
N GLY A 254 -20.07 -0.07 -20.91
CA GLY A 254 -19.12 0.32 -21.96
C GLY A 254 -19.45 -0.25 -23.33
N ALA A 255 -19.92 -1.50 -23.39
CA ALA A 255 -20.41 -2.11 -24.63
C ALA A 255 -21.60 -1.35 -25.24
N ALA A 256 -22.43 -0.72 -24.38
CA ALA A 256 -23.52 0.16 -24.77
C ALA A 256 -23.08 1.64 -25.00
N GLY A 257 -21.78 1.93 -25.02
CA GLY A 257 -21.24 3.28 -25.20
C GLY A 257 -21.35 4.19 -23.97
N GLN A 258 -21.56 3.63 -22.76
CA GLN A 258 -21.75 4.37 -21.52
C GLN A 258 -20.60 4.17 -20.54
N GLN A 259 -19.99 5.26 -20.07
CA GLN A 259 -19.05 5.23 -18.95
C GLN A 259 -19.78 5.60 -17.65
N ILE A 260 -19.97 4.64 -16.76
CA ILE A 260 -20.73 4.81 -15.50
C ILE A 260 -19.83 5.03 -14.26
N VAL A 261 -18.53 5.18 -14.48
CA VAL A 261 -17.52 5.38 -13.44
C VAL A 261 -16.73 6.65 -13.68
N ASP A 262 -16.46 7.38 -12.61
CA ASP A 262 -15.68 8.62 -12.63
C ASP A 262 -14.19 8.36 -12.37
N SER A 263 -13.35 9.27 -12.86
CA SER A 263 -11.93 9.30 -12.50
C SER A 263 -11.77 9.71 -11.03
N VAL A 264 -11.13 8.83 -10.26
CA VAL A 264 -10.81 9.03 -8.84
C VAL A 264 -9.37 8.61 -8.61
N ASN A 265 -8.62 9.42 -7.85
CA ASN A 265 -7.26 9.10 -7.49
C ASN A 265 -7.27 8.00 -6.42
N THR A 266 -6.57 6.91 -6.69
CA THR A 266 -6.48 5.75 -5.80
C THR A 266 -5.01 5.32 -5.70
N SER A 267 -4.69 4.43 -4.76
CA SER A 267 -3.34 3.87 -4.65
C SER A 267 -2.87 3.17 -5.93
N GLU A 268 -3.78 2.62 -6.73
CA GLU A 268 -3.44 2.00 -8.02
C GLU A 268 -2.94 3.02 -9.06
N CYS A 269 -3.33 4.31 -8.96
CA CYS A 269 -3.01 5.31 -9.97
C CYS A 269 -1.50 5.51 -10.20
N ALA A 270 -0.65 5.21 -9.21
CA ALA A 270 0.81 5.28 -9.35
C ALA A 270 1.33 4.39 -10.49
N LYS A 271 0.77 3.18 -10.60
CA LYS A 271 1.16 2.13 -11.56
C LYS A 271 0.11 1.88 -12.66
N CYS A 272 -0.90 2.73 -12.74
CA CYS A 272 -1.98 2.55 -13.71
C CYS A 272 -1.49 2.96 -15.11
N PRO A 273 -1.62 2.08 -16.13
CA PRO A 273 -1.21 2.40 -17.50
C PRO A 273 -2.03 3.57 -18.10
N TRP A 274 -3.22 3.84 -17.56
CA TRP A 274 -4.12 4.89 -18.02
C TRP A 274 -4.05 6.18 -17.20
N LYS A 275 -3.06 6.33 -16.29
CA LYS A 275 -2.94 7.53 -15.44
C LYS A 275 -2.79 8.81 -16.26
N SER A 276 -2.18 8.73 -17.45
CA SER A 276 -2.03 9.84 -18.40
C SER A 276 -3.37 10.39 -18.91
N LEU A 277 -4.44 9.60 -18.88
CA LEU A 277 -5.79 10.05 -19.21
C LEU A 277 -6.53 10.60 -17.98
N CYS A 278 -6.48 9.84 -16.88
CA CYS A 278 -7.28 10.15 -15.69
C CYS A 278 -6.75 11.36 -14.91
N VAL A 279 -5.44 11.45 -14.69
CA VAL A 279 -4.86 12.49 -13.83
C VAL A 279 -5.06 13.90 -14.40
N PRO A 280 -4.83 14.18 -15.70
CA PRO A 280 -5.13 15.48 -16.27
C PRO A 280 -6.62 15.85 -16.16
N ARG A 281 -7.54 14.90 -16.40
CA ARG A 281 -8.98 15.12 -16.22
C ARG A 281 -9.33 15.48 -14.78
N MET A 282 -8.78 14.75 -13.80
CA MET A 282 -8.99 15.06 -12.38
C MET A 282 -8.44 16.44 -12.01
N ARG A 283 -7.28 16.84 -12.54
CA ARG A 283 -6.69 18.17 -12.31
C ARG A 283 -7.55 19.27 -12.91
N ALA A 284 -8.03 19.09 -14.14
CA ALA A 284 -8.91 20.05 -14.82
C ALA A 284 -10.24 20.24 -14.09
N GLN A 285 -10.75 19.19 -13.44
CA GLN A 285 -11.98 19.22 -12.64
C GLN A 285 -11.76 19.67 -11.19
N ASP A 286 -10.53 20.02 -10.81
CA ASP A 286 -10.13 20.31 -9.43
C ASP A 286 -10.54 19.20 -8.43
N CYS A 287 -10.50 17.93 -8.86
CA CYS A 287 -11.09 16.81 -8.12
C CYS A 287 -10.49 16.65 -6.72
N VAL A 288 -11.37 16.53 -5.71
CA VAL A 288 -10.99 16.41 -4.30
C VAL A 288 -10.12 15.18 -3.99
N SER A 289 -10.22 14.11 -4.77
CA SER A 289 -9.38 12.91 -4.58
C SER A 289 -7.88 13.15 -4.81
N LEU A 290 -7.49 14.28 -5.43
CA LEU A 290 -6.09 14.66 -5.58
C LEU A 290 -5.45 15.15 -4.28
N LEU A 291 -6.23 15.41 -3.22
CA LEU A 291 -5.68 15.67 -1.88
C LEU A 291 -4.97 14.43 -1.34
N PRO A 292 -3.96 14.61 -0.47
CA PRO A 292 -3.23 13.49 0.08
C PRO A 292 -4.12 12.59 0.96
N SER A 293 -3.73 11.32 1.03
CA SER A 293 -4.37 10.30 1.88
C SER A 293 -5.87 10.12 1.65
N GLN A 294 -6.38 10.45 0.45
CA GLN A 294 -7.76 10.20 0.07
C GLN A 294 -7.92 8.80 -0.53
N GLY A 295 -8.94 8.08 -0.05
CA GLY A 295 -9.43 6.86 -0.68
C GLY A 295 -10.80 7.06 -1.31
N TYR A 296 -11.30 6.03 -2.02
CA TYR A 296 -12.62 6.06 -2.66
C TYR A 296 -13.76 6.43 -1.69
N GLN A 297 -13.70 5.92 -0.46
CA GLN A 297 -14.72 6.18 0.57
C GLN A 297 -14.77 7.67 0.94
N SER A 298 -13.63 8.27 1.27
CA SER A 298 -13.56 9.70 1.61
C SER A 298 -14.01 10.58 0.45
N TRP A 299 -13.55 10.28 -0.77
CA TRP A 299 -14.00 10.97 -1.98
C TRP A 299 -15.53 10.87 -2.19
N ARG A 300 -16.11 9.68 -1.98
CA ARG A 300 -17.56 9.48 -2.12
C ARG A 300 -18.35 10.24 -1.07
N THR A 301 -17.93 10.18 0.19
CA THR A 301 -18.56 10.88 1.31
C THR A 301 -18.53 12.40 1.11
N MET A 302 -17.41 12.96 0.63
CA MET A 302 -17.33 14.39 0.31
C MET A 302 -18.32 14.76 -0.80
N ARG A 303 -18.40 13.96 -1.87
CA ARG A 303 -19.32 14.22 -2.98
C ARG A 303 -20.80 14.11 -2.58
N SER A 304 -21.17 13.19 -1.69
CA SER A 304 -22.56 13.08 -1.21
C SER A 304 -23.02 14.32 -0.43
N GLU A 305 -22.07 15.05 0.18
CA GLU A 305 -22.31 16.33 0.84
C GLU A 305 -22.05 17.54 -0.07
N GLY A 306 -21.94 17.34 -1.39
CA GLY A 306 -21.72 18.42 -2.36
C GLY A 306 -20.29 18.95 -2.46
N VAL A 307 -19.33 18.37 -1.73
CA VAL A 307 -17.92 18.77 -1.72
C VAL A 307 -17.14 17.91 -2.72
N SER A 308 -17.00 18.40 -3.96
CA SER A 308 -16.36 17.64 -5.05
C SER A 308 -14.98 18.17 -5.48
N THR A 309 -14.64 19.40 -5.11
CA THR A 309 -13.41 20.08 -5.52
C THR A 309 -12.48 20.38 -4.36
N ARG A 310 -11.18 20.52 -4.64
CA ARG A 310 -10.19 20.96 -3.63
C ARG A 310 -10.52 22.37 -3.15
N ALA A 311 -10.94 23.26 -4.06
CA ALA A 311 -11.42 24.59 -3.68
C ALA A 311 -12.64 24.55 -2.75
N ALA A 312 -13.54 23.57 -2.89
CA ALA A 312 -14.67 23.40 -1.97
C ALA A 312 -14.22 22.92 -0.58
N VAL A 313 -13.24 22.01 -0.52
CA VAL A 313 -12.63 21.59 0.76
C VAL A 313 -11.92 22.76 1.44
N ALA A 314 -11.22 23.61 0.68
CA ALA A 314 -10.50 24.76 1.23
C ALA A 314 -11.42 25.73 2.00
N ARG A 315 -12.70 25.82 1.58
CA ARG A 315 -13.74 26.69 2.16
C ARG A 315 -14.46 26.11 3.38
N LEU A 316 -14.21 24.84 3.73
CA LEU A 316 -14.88 24.22 4.86
C LEU A 316 -14.43 24.88 6.18
N ASP A 317 -15.35 24.91 7.16
CA ASP A 317 -15.03 25.46 8.46
C ASP A 317 -14.00 24.61 9.22
N HIS A 318 -12.77 25.10 9.22
CA HIS A 318 -11.66 24.49 9.93
C HIS A 318 -11.89 24.47 11.45
N ALA A 319 -12.57 25.47 12.02
CA ALA A 319 -12.82 25.52 13.46
C ALA A 319 -13.72 24.36 13.90
N THR A 320 -14.87 24.17 13.23
CA THR A 320 -15.73 22.99 13.42
C THR A 320 -14.95 21.69 13.23
N ALA A 321 -14.17 21.56 12.16
CA ALA A 321 -13.40 20.34 11.91
C ALA A 321 -12.42 20.03 13.05
N THR A 322 -11.75 21.05 13.59
CA THR A 322 -10.80 20.93 14.70
C THR A 322 -11.50 20.50 15.98
N THR A 323 -12.62 21.14 16.30
CA THR A 323 -13.47 20.78 17.45
C THR A 323 -13.89 19.31 17.40
N LEU A 324 -14.26 18.81 16.22
CA LEU A 324 -14.71 17.43 16.05
C LEU A 324 -13.57 16.40 15.97
N ALA A 325 -12.36 16.79 15.57
CA ALA A 325 -11.23 15.87 15.41
C ALA A 325 -10.81 15.19 16.73
N GLY A 326 -11.01 15.87 17.87
CA GLY A 326 -10.78 15.31 19.20
C GLY A 326 -11.92 14.42 19.71
N ILE A 327 -13.05 14.37 19.02
CA ILE A 327 -14.25 13.65 19.43
C ILE A 327 -14.32 12.31 18.68
N GLY A 328 -14.63 11.24 19.40
CA GLY A 328 -14.71 9.90 18.81
C GLY A 328 -15.72 9.83 17.65
N THR A 329 -15.33 9.22 16.53
CA THR A 329 -16.15 9.13 15.30
C THR A 329 -17.56 8.56 15.51
N SER A 330 -17.74 7.68 16.50
CA SER A 330 -19.06 7.16 16.89
C SER A 330 -19.98 8.26 17.43
N VAL A 331 -19.43 9.16 18.26
CA VAL A 331 -20.14 10.30 18.84
C VAL A 331 -20.46 11.31 17.74
N VAL A 332 -19.48 11.65 16.89
CA VAL A 332 -19.69 12.55 15.74
C VAL A 332 -20.76 12.02 14.79
N ARG A 333 -20.80 10.70 14.53
CA ARG A 333 -21.87 10.08 13.73
C ARG A 333 -23.26 10.27 14.34
N LYS A 334 -23.37 10.22 15.67
CA LYS A 334 -24.65 10.51 16.34
C LYS A 334 -25.01 11.99 16.19
N MET A 335 -24.06 12.92 16.36
CA MET A 335 -24.28 14.35 16.10
C MET A 335 -24.77 14.59 14.67
N ALA A 336 -24.13 13.97 13.67
CA ALA A 336 -24.54 14.06 12.26
C ALA A 336 -25.95 13.50 12.02
N LYS A 337 -26.35 12.45 12.74
CA LYS A 337 -27.72 11.92 12.68
C LYS A 337 -28.72 12.89 13.30
N LEU A 338 -28.39 13.49 14.43
CA LEU A 338 -29.23 14.49 15.09
C LEU A 338 -29.51 15.69 14.19
N LEU A 339 -28.49 16.20 13.49
CA LEU A 339 -28.66 17.32 12.54
C LEU A 339 -29.53 16.99 11.31
N ASN A 340 -29.73 15.70 11.02
CA ASN A 340 -30.58 15.24 9.92
C ASN A 340 -31.95 14.74 10.40
N ASP A 341 -32.21 14.76 11.71
CA ASP A 341 -33.46 14.27 12.30
C ASP A 341 -34.54 15.35 12.17
N PRO A 342 -35.68 15.08 11.51
CA PRO A 342 -36.77 16.04 11.39
C PRO A 342 -37.53 16.28 12.69
N THR A 343 -37.22 15.56 13.78
CA THR A 343 -37.86 15.72 15.08
C THR A 343 -37.53 17.09 15.68
N GLU A 344 -38.56 17.86 16.07
CA GLU A 344 -38.38 19.11 16.81
C GLU A 344 -37.73 18.84 18.18
N ARG A 345 -36.60 19.49 18.42
CA ARG A 345 -35.84 19.45 19.68
C ARG A 345 -35.57 20.89 20.10
N ALA A 346 -35.62 21.17 21.40
CA ALA A 346 -35.30 22.51 21.88
C ALA A 346 -33.79 22.71 21.88
N ASP A 347 -33.33 23.92 21.54
CA ASP A 347 -31.90 24.26 21.59
C ASP A 347 -31.29 24.04 22.97
N THR A 348 -32.10 24.08 24.04
CA THR A 348 -31.69 23.85 25.42
C THR A 348 -31.60 22.38 25.82
N ASP A 349 -32.02 21.46 24.95
CA ASP A 349 -32.01 20.03 25.27
C ASP A 349 -30.58 19.54 25.51
N ASP A 350 -30.38 18.76 26.58
CA ASP A 350 -29.09 18.17 26.92
C ASP A 350 -28.62 17.21 25.83
N LEU A 351 -27.40 17.43 25.35
CA LEU A 351 -26.80 16.63 24.28
C LEU A 351 -26.28 15.29 24.81
N ALA A 352 -25.85 15.21 26.07
CA ALA A 352 -25.26 14.02 26.68
C ALA A 352 -26.10 12.73 26.55
N PRO A 353 -27.43 12.73 26.79
CA PRO A 353 -28.26 11.53 26.58
C PRO A 353 -28.37 11.13 25.11
N LEU A 354 -28.18 12.07 24.17
CA LEU A 354 -28.40 11.86 22.73
C LEU A 354 -27.18 11.27 22.03
N ILE A 355 -25.97 11.73 22.38
CA ILE A 355 -24.72 11.27 21.78
C ILE A 355 -23.97 10.25 22.66
N GLY A 356 -24.46 10.04 23.89
CA GLY A 356 -23.75 9.33 24.96
C GLY A 356 -22.76 10.26 25.65
N ARG A 357 -22.64 10.16 26.98
CA ARG A 357 -21.76 11.02 27.80
C ARG A 357 -20.32 10.98 27.28
N SER A 358 -19.94 11.97 26.48
CA SER A 358 -18.61 12.13 25.90
C SER A 358 -17.93 13.31 26.57
N THR A 359 -16.89 13.03 27.37
CA THR A 359 -16.10 14.07 28.01
C THR A 359 -15.48 15.01 26.98
N GLN A 360 -15.02 14.49 25.84
CA GLN A 360 -14.43 15.30 24.77
C GLN A 360 -15.43 16.28 24.14
N ALA A 361 -16.69 15.87 23.97
CA ALA A 361 -17.72 16.78 23.47
C ALA A 361 -18.04 17.89 24.48
N ILE A 362 -18.08 17.55 25.77
CA ILE A 362 -18.30 18.53 26.86
C ILE A 362 -17.12 19.50 26.96
N GLU A 363 -15.88 19.00 26.91
CA GLU A 363 -14.65 19.81 26.88
C GLU A 363 -14.59 20.74 25.66
N ALA A 364 -15.15 20.29 24.53
CA ALA A 364 -15.35 21.09 23.32
C ALA A 364 -16.50 22.12 23.44
N GLY A 365 -17.19 22.18 24.59
CA GLY A 365 -18.29 23.11 24.85
C GLY A 365 -19.63 22.70 24.22
N LEU A 366 -19.76 21.46 23.74
CA LEU A 366 -20.98 20.94 23.13
C LEU A 366 -21.87 20.27 24.19
N ASN A 367 -22.69 21.07 24.87
CA ASN A 367 -23.52 20.62 25.99
C ASN A 367 -24.99 20.46 25.61
N THR A 368 -25.46 21.25 24.64
CA THR A 368 -26.86 21.34 24.24
C THR A 368 -27.04 21.08 22.75
N VAL A 369 -28.28 20.79 22.32
CA VAL A 369 -28.62 20.69 20.89
C VAL A 369 -28.30 22.00 20.16
N GLY A 370 -28.56 23.15 20.77
CA GLY A 370 -28.25 24.46 20.21
C GLY A 370 -26.75 24.72 19.99
N ASP A 371 -25.87 24.05 20.74
CA ASP A 371 -24.42 24.12 20.50
C ASP A 371 -24.02 23.42 19.20
N LEU A 372 -24.74 22.36 18.78
CA LEU A 372 -24.53 21.71 17.48
C LEU A 372 -24.94 22.60 16.32
N CYS A 373 -25.98 23.41 16.48
CA CYS A 373 -26.44 24.36 15.46
C CYS A 373 -25.42 25.46 15.15
N ARG A 374 -24.43 25.67 16.03
CA ARG A 374 -23.31 26.60 15.79
C ARG A 374 -22.19 26.00 14.95
N LEU A 375 -22.18 24.69 14.77
CA LEU A 375 -21.20 23.98 13.95
C LEU A 375 -21.63 23.99 12.49
N ASP A 376 -20.66 23.96 11.58
CA ASP A 376 -20.95 23.77 10.16
C ASP A 376 -21.55 22.35 9.93
N PRO A 377 -22.79 22.25 9.43
CA PRO A 377 -23.49 20.96 9.32
C PRO A 377 -22.86 20.04 8.28
N VAL A 378 -22.23 20.58 7.24
CA VAL A 378 -21.49 19.79 6.23
C VAL A 378 -20.24 19.21 6.89
N VAL A 379 -19.49 20.02 7.64
CA VAL A 379 -18.27 19.55 8.34
C VAL A 379 -18.59 18.49 9.38
N VAL A 380 -19.71 18.60 10.11
CA VAL A 380 -20.16 17.56 11.06
C VAL A 380 -20.38 16.23 10.35
N LYS A 381 -21.08 16.24 9.21
CA LYS A 381 -21.34 15.02 8.42
C LYS A 381 -20.06 14.43 7.86
N LEU A 382 -19.18 15.26 7.29
CA LEU A 382 -17.90 14.81 6.76
C LEU A 382 -17.01 14.22 7.86
N SER A 383 -16.96 14.83 9.05
CA SER A 383 -16.15 14.34 10.18
C SER A 383 -16.57 12.96 10.69
N ALA A 384 -17.78 12.49 10.35
CA ALA A 384 -18.25 11.14 10.69
C ALA A 384 -17.63 10.03 9.80
N GLY A 385 -17.10 10.38 8.62
CA GLY A 385 -16.63 9.42 7.60
C GLY A 385 -15.33 9.79 6.89
N VAL A 386 -14.82 11.01 7.06
CA VAL A 386 -13.57 11.52 6.49
C VAL A 386 -12.57 11.70 7.63
N GLY A 387 -11.46 10.96 7.59
CA GLY A 387 -10.39 11.09 8.57
C GLY A 387 -9.54 12.35 8.34
N LYS A 388 -9.02 12.93 9.42
CA LYS A 388 -8.08 14.07 9.38
C LYS A 388 -8.60 15.27 8.57
N LEU A 389 -9.89 15.57 8.72
CA LEU A 389 -10.55 16.65 7.97
C LEU A 389 -9.88 18.04 8.18
N PRO A 390 -9.44 18.44 9.40
CA PRO A 390 -8.71 19.71 9.58
C PRO A 390 -7.47 19.79 8.70
N GLU A 391 -6.64 18.74 8.70
CA GLU A 391 -5.43 18.69 7.89
C GLU A 391 -5.74 18.71 6.39
N LEU A 392 -6.85 18.10 5.96
CA LEU A 392 -7.29 18.14 4.57
C LEU A 392 -7.74 19.53 4.12
N ILE A 393 -8.40 20.28 4.99
CA ILE A 393 -8.76 21.69 4.75
C ILE A 393 -7.48 22.51 4.56
N ASP A 394 -6.50 22.34 5.44
CA ASP A 394 -5.21 23.04 5.33
C ASP A 394 -4.45 22.62 4.05
N HIS A 395 -4.43 21.33 3.69
CA HIS A 395 -3.87 20.89 2.40
C HIS A 395 -4.58 21.55 1.22
N ALA A 396 -5.91 21.60 1.23
CA ALA A 396 -6.70 22.22 0.18
C ALA A 396 -6.46 23.72 0.07
N ARG A 397 -6.31 24.44 1.19
CA ARG A 397 -5.96 25.87 1.21
C ARG A 397 -4.59 26.12 0.59
N VAL A 398 -3.58 25.32 0.94
CA VAL A 398 -2.24 25.44 0.34
C VAL A 398 -2.28 25.19 -1.17
N VAL A 399 -3.00 24.16 -1.65
CA VAL A 399 -3.14 23.92 -3.09
C VAL A 399 -3.87 25.07 -3.80
N THR A 400 -4.92 25.61 -3.18
CA THR A 400 -5.81 26.59 -3.82
C THR A 400 -5.23 28.01 -3.78
N HIS A 401 -4.54 28.37 -2.71
CA HIS A 401 -4.12 29.74 -2.43
C HIS A 401 -2.62 29.91 -2.19
N GLY A 402 -1.89 28.81 -1.92
CA GLY A 402 -0.49 28.84 -1.49
C GLY A 402 0.53 29.04 -2.60
N GLN A 403 0.11 29.28 -3.85
CA GLN A 403 1.00 29.61 -4.98
C GLN A 403 2.18 28.63 -5.16
N SER A 404 1.94 27.34 -4.93
CA SER A 404 2.95 26.28 -5.01
C SER A 404 4.10 26.39 -4.00
N MET A 405 3.96 27.20 -2.95
CA MET A 405 4.92 27.29 -1.85
C MET A 405 4.51 26.40 -0.67
N ALA A 406 5.52 25.85 0.03
CA ALA A 406 5.29 25.23 1.33
C ALA A 406 4.85 26.29 2.35
N HIS A 407 3.97 25.91 3.26
CA HIS A 407 3.48 26.75 4.36
C HIS A 407 3.79 26.08 5.69
N ARG A 408 3.98 26.87 6.75
CA ARG A 408 3.99 26.36 8.12
C ARG A 408 2.63 25.79 8.45
N ARG A 409 2.64 24.66 9.15
CA ARG A 409 1.43 24.06 9.71
C ARG A 409 0.82 24.98 10.75
N ARG A 410 -0.48 24.82 10.95
CA ARG A 410 -1.22 25.53 11.99
C ARG A 410 -0.58 25.30 13.36
N GLY A 411 -0.37 26.38 14.11
CA GLY A 411 0.30 26.33 15.42
C GLY A 411 1.83 26.18 15.37
N VAL A 412 2.44 26.17 14.18
CA VAL A 412 3.90 26.18 14.04
C VAL A 412 4.38 27.61 13.83
N ASP A 413 5.00 28.18 14.87
CA ASP A 413 5.52 29.55 14.85
C ASP A 413 6.77 29.66 13.96
N ALA A 414 7.69 28.69 14.07
CA ALA A 414 8.92 28.62 13.30
C ALA A 414 9.26 27.17 12.93
N VAL A 415 9.95 26.99 11.81
CA VAL A 415 10.47 25.68 11.41
C VAL A 415 11.73 25.39 12.22
N ALA A 416 11.71 24.33 13.02
CA ALA A 416 12.86 23.88 13.80
C ALA A 416 13.46 22.61 13.18
N VAL A 417 14.64 22.74 12.57
CA VAL A 417 15.43 21.62 12.08
C VAL A 417 16.57 21.37 13.06
N PRO A 418 16.77 20.13 13.57
CA PRO A 418 17.92 19.79 14.40
C PRO A 418 19.24 20.22 13.75
N GLN A 419 20.19 20.67 14.57
CA GLN A 419 21.50 21.14 14.14
C GLN A 419 22.59 20.48 14.95
N PHE A 420 23.68 20.15 14.28
CA PHE A 420 24.86 19.53 14.86
C PHE A 420 26.11 20.18 14.27
N ASP A 421 27.24 20.05 14.97
CA ASP A 421 28.53 20.57 14.49
C ASP A 421 29.09 19.74 13.34
N VAL A 422 28.75 18.45 13.29
CA VAL A 422 29.03 17.51 12.20
C VAL A 422 27.69 16.93 11.73
N GLU A 423 27.33 17.20 10.48
CA GLU A 423 26.08 16.77 9.86
C GLU A 423 26.39 15.89 8.64
N ILE A 424 25.87 14.67 8.61
CA ILE A 424 26.05 13.74 7.48
C ILE A 424 24.69 13.36 6.90
N ASP A 425 24.44 13.59 5.61
CA ASP A 425 23.23 13.15 4.94
C ASP A 425 23.47 11.77 4.31
N ILE A 426 22.68 10.76 4.68
CA ILE A 426 22.84 9.36 4.26
C ILE A 426 21.62 8.87 3.48
N ASP A 427 21.87 7.96 2.54
CA ASP A 427 20.88 7.28 1.73
C ASP A 427 21.39 5.89 1.30
N MET A 428 20.50 4.97 0.93
CA MET A 428 20.88 3.63 0.48
C MET A 428 20.05 3.15 -0.70
N GLU A 429 20.64 2.24 -1.49
CA GLU A 429 19.95 1.51 -2.55
C GLU A 429 19.97 0.01 -2.30
N ASN A 430 18.83 -0.63 -2.52
CA ASN A 430 18.67 -2.07 -2.36
C ASN A 430 18.33 -2.78 -3.66
N ALA A 431 18.75 -4.04 -3.77
CA ALA A 431 18.40 -4.92 -4.87
C ALA A 431 16.93 -5.41 -4.74
N LEU A 432 16.44 -6.17 -5.73
CA LEU A 432 15.07 -6.70 -5.75
C LEU A 432 14.75 -7.63 -4.57
N ASN A 433 15.76 -8.34 -4.04
CA ASN A 433 15.66 -9.17 -2.85
C ASN A 433 15.91 -8.39 -1.53
N GLN A 434 15.94 -7.05 -1.62
CA GLN A 434 16.10 -6.08 -0.53
C GLN A 434 17.51 -5.92 0.02
N GLU A 435 18.51 -6.72 -0.38
CA GLU A 435 19.90 -6.55 0.09
C GLU A 435 20.47 -5.21 -0.37
N VAL A 436 21.12 -4.46 0.53
CA VAL A 436 21.70 -3.16 0.22
C VAL A 436 23.01 -3.31 -0.53
N TYR A 437 23.06 -2.86 -1.78
CA TYR A 437 24.29 -2.91 -2.59
C TYR A 437 25.08 -1.59 -2.59
N LEU A 438 24.47 -0.50 -2.13
CA LEU A 438 25.06 0.84 -2.12
C LEU A 438 24.60 1.66 -0.91
N TRP A 439 25.55 2.21 -0.16
CA TRP A 439 25.33 3.32 0.77
C TRP A 439 25.99 4.60 0.25
N GLY A 440 25.28 5.72 0.37
CA GLY A 440 25.79 7.06 0.12
C GLY A 440 25.85 7.88 1.41
N ALA A 441 26.88 8.70 1.54
CA ALA A 441 27.00 9.65 2.65
C ALA A 441 27.62 10.97 2.16
N PHE A 442 26.91 12.08 2.38
CA PHE A 442 27.42 13.43 2.15
C PHE A 442 27.84 14.07 3.47
N ASP A 443 29.11 14.42 3.61
CA ASP A 443 29.66 14.99 4.85
C ASP A 443 29.64 16.54 4.90
N GLY A 444 28.95 17.16 3.94
CA GLY A 444 28.92 18.60 3.73
C GLY A 444 29.94 19.11 2.71
N VAL A 445 30.91 18.29 2.32
CA VAL A 445 31.95 18.62 1.32
C VAL A 445 31.95 17.60 0.19
N ASP A 446 32.11 16.31 0.53
CA ASP A 446 32.26 15.21 -0.40
C ASP A 446 31.16 14.15 -0.21
N VAL A 447 30.82 13.48 -1.31
CA VAL A 447 29.95 12.30 -1.27
C VAL A 447 30.80 11.04 -1.30
N HIS A 448 30.66 10.23 -0.26
CA HIS A 448 31.28 8.93 -0.09
C HIS A 448 30.28 7.85 -0.50
N SER A 449 30.69 6.95 -1.39
CA SER A 449 29.86 5.85 -1.88
C SER A 449 30.52 4.52 -1.55
N PHE A 450 29.77 3.63 -0.91
CA PHE A 450 30.19 2.28 -0.53
C PHE A 450 29.34 1.30 -1.33
N VAL A 451 29.92 0.67 -2.34
CA VAL A 451 29.17 -0.06 -3.36
C VAL A 451 29.82 -1.40 -3.71
N SER A 452 28.99 -2.42 -3.89
CA SER A 452 29.39 -3.67 -4.52
C SER A 452 28.54 -3.95 -5.75
N TRP A 453 29.18 -4.53 -6.77
CA TRP A 453 28.53 -5.04 -7.97
C TRP A 453 28.58 -6.57 -8.05
N ASP A 454 28.86 -7.22 -6.92
CA ASP A 454 28.70 -8.66 -6.80
C ASP A 454 27.21 -9.03 -6.79
N PRO A 455 26.85 -10.28 -7.15
CA PRO A 455 25.48 -10.75 -7.02
C PRO A 455 24.94 -10.52 -5.59
N PRO A 456 23.70 -10.01 -5.45
CA PRO A 456 23.08 -9.80 -4.15
C PRO A 456 23.15 -11.08 -3.30
N SER A 457 23.74 -10.94 -2.12
CA SER A 457 23.85 -11.99 -1.11
C SER A 457 24.03 -11.38 0.28
N GLU A 458 23.81 -12.17 1.32
CA GLU A 458 24.08 -11.75 2.72
C GLU A 458 25.55 -11.34 2.92
N LEU A 459 26.49 -12.01 2.26
CA LEU A 459 27.92 -11.67 2.33
C LEU A 459 28.22 -10.34 1.65
N MET A 460 27.66 -10.10 0.46
CA MET A 460 27.73 -8.80 -0.20
C MET A 460 27.18 -7.74 0.77
N GLU A 461 25.92 -7.93 1.21
CA GLU A 461 25.27 -7.34 2.40
C GLU A 461 26.25 -6.74 3.42
N ALA A 462 26.90 -7.70 4.07
CA ALA A 462 27.83 -7.50 5.17
C ALA A 462 29.04 -6.66 4.78
N THR A 463 29.64 -6.88 3.61
CA THR A 463 30.83 -6.16 3.16
C THR A 463 30.55 -4.69 2.93
N VAL A 464 29.47 -4.36 2.20
CA VAL A 464 29.10 -2.96 1.93
C VAL A 464 28.69 -2.25 3.23
N PHE A 465 27.96 -2.94 4.11
CA PHE A 465 27.66 -2.40 5.44
C PHE A 465 28.95 -2.12 6.25
N ALA A 466 29.89 -3.07 6.30
CA ALA A 466 31.10 -2.93 7.10
C ALA A 466 31.95 -1.73 6.66
N GLU A 467 32.16 -1.56 5.35
CA GLU A 467 32.90 -0.42 4.81
C GLU A 467 32.25 0.93 5.15
N PHE A 468 30.93 1.04 4.95
CA PHE A 468 30.15 2.22 5.33
C PHE A 468 30.23 2.48 6.84
N TRP A 469 30.03 1.44 7.66
CA TRP A 469 29.92 1.55 9.11
C TRP A 469 31.27 1.93 9.75
N ASP A 470 32.38 1.40 9.24
CA ASP A 470 33.73 1.76 9.69
C ASP A 470 34.05 3.23 9.42
N TRP A 471 33.73 3.72 8.21
CA TRP A 471 33.87 5.13 7.87
C TRP A 471 32.96 6.01 8.74
N PHE A 472 31.69 5.65 8.87
CA PHE A 472 30.68 6.40 9.61
C PHE A 472 31.02 6.50 11.10
N THR A 473 31.45 5.39 11.69
CA THR A 473 31.87 5.32 13.10
C THR A 473 33.15 6.11 13.34
N SER A 474 34.10 6.11 12.39
CA SER A 474 35.30 6.96 12.48
C SER A 474 34.94 8.46 12.51
N ARG A 475 34.00 8.91 11.67
CA ARG A 475 33.52 10.30 11.69
C ARG A 475 32.86 10.67 13.03
N ARG A 476 32.05 9.76 13.59
CA ARG A 476 31.44 9.93 14.92
C ARG A 476 32.49 10.03 16.02
N ALA A 477 33.52 9.19 15.98
CA ALA A 477 34.61 9.20 16.94
C ALA A 477 35.42 10.50 16.87
N GLU A 478 35.73 10.99 15.66
CA GLU A 478 36.42 12.26 15.46
C GLU A 478 35.61 13.46 15.96
N ALA A 479 34.30 13.48 15.70
CA ALA A 479 33.41 14.51 16.25
C ALA A 479 33.45 14.49 17.78
N ALA A 480 33.32 13.31 18.40
CA ALA A 480 33.37 13.17 19.84
C ALA A 480 34.73 13.59 20.44
N GLN A 481 35.85 13.21 19.81
CA GLN A 481 37.20 13.63 20.21
C GLN A 481 37.39 15.14 20.12
N ALA A 482 36.76 15.79 19.13
CA ALA A 482 36.76 17.24 18.97
C ALA A 482 35.73 17.96 19.87
N GLY A 483 34.98 17.24 20.72
CA GLY A 483 33.91 17.81 21.55
C GLY A 483 32.73 18.34 20.75
N LYS A 484 32.55 17.88 19.50
CA LYS A 484 31.51 18.29 18.56
C LYS A 484 30.29 17.38 18.66
N THR A 485 29.11 17.97 18.49
CA THR A 485 27.87 17.23 18.32
C THR A 485 27.79 16.61 16.92
N PHE A 486 27.12 15.47 16.80
CA PHE A 486 27.01 14.71 15.55
C PHE A 486 25.55 14.39 15.23
N GLY A 487 25.14 14.57 13.98
CA GLY A 487 23.85 14.14 13.49
C GLY A 487 23.92 13.58 12.08
N ALA A 488 23.26 12.47 11.85
CA ALA A 488 23.02 11.93 10.51
C ALA A 488 21.57 12.19 10.09
N PHE A 489 21.37 12.59 8.84
CA PHE A 489 20.07 12.91 8.27
C PHE A 489 19.76 11.94 7.15
N CYS A 490 18.53 11.46 7.10
CA CYS A 490 18.00 10.71 5.98
C CYS A 490 16.62 11.26 5.64
N TRP A 491 16.14 11.04 4.42
CA TRP A 491 14.80 11.51 4.09
C TRP A 491 13.75 10.71 4.86
N HIS A 492 13.86 9.39 5.01
CA HIS A 492 12.81 8.58 5.64
C HIS A 492 13.33 7.37 6.44
N GLN A 493 13.75 7.63 7.68
CA GLN A 493 14.48 6.75 8.61
C GLN A 493 14.05 5.28 8.69
N THR A 494 12.79 4.94 8.41
CA THR A 494 12.32 3.54 8.52
C THR A 494 13.11 2.62 7.60
N ALA A 495 13.40 3.03 6.36
CA ALA A 495 14.12 2.18 5.40
C ALA A 495 15.59 2.01 5.80
N GLU A 496 16.26 3.11 6.16
CA GLU A 496 17.67 3.15 6.52
C GLU A 496 17.91 2.42 7.84
N THR A 497 17.01 2.56 8.83
CA THR A 497 17.14 1.82 10.10
C THR A 497 16.99 0.32 9.89
N THR A 498 16.03 -0.12 9.07
CA THR A 498 15.89 -1.53 8.72
C THR A 498 17.14 -2.05 7.99
N ALA A 499 17.69 -1.26 7.08
CA ALA A 499 18.90 -1.59 6.35
C ALA A 499 20.14 -1.69 7.26
N LEU A 500 20.35 -0.72 8.14
CA LEU A 500 21.45 -0.73 9.12
C LEU A 500 21.37 -1.97 10.02
N ARG A 501 20.17 -2.30 10.53
CA ARG A 501 19.96 -3.48 11.37
C ARG A 501 20.27 -4.77 10.64
N ARG A 502 19.78 -4.91 9.41
CA ARG A 502 20.02 -6.10 8.58
C ARG A 502 21.49 -6.22 8.20
N GLY A 503 22.11 -5.15 7.73
CA GLY A 503 23.54 -5.10 7.42
C GLY A 503 24.42 -5.45 8.63
N ALA A 504 24.08 -4.96 9.82
CA ALA A 504 24.80 -5.31 11.05
C ALA A 504 24.63 -6.77 11.45
N ALA A 505 23.44 -7.34 11.28
CA ALA A 505 23.19 -8.77 11.51
C ALA A 505 23.99 -9.62 10.51
N ALA A 506 23.99 -9.24 9.23
CA ALA A 506 24.78 -9.89 8.19
C ALA A 506 26.29 -9.79 8.48
N ALA A 507 26.80 -8.64 8.90
CA ALA A 507 28.21 -8.46 9.27
C ALA A 507 28.62 -9.26 10.51
N ALA A 508 27.74 -9.39 11.50
CA ALA A 508 27.97 -10.26 12.65
C ALA A 508 28.04 -11.75 12.27
N SER A 509 27.20 -12.17 11.33
CA SER A 509 27.09 -13.53 10.79
C SER A 509 28.26 -13.91 9.87
N GLN A 510 28.54 -13.05 8.88
CA GLN A 510 29.43 -13.34 7.75
C GLN A 510 30.87 -12.86 7.97
N LEU A 511 31.07 -11.77 8.72
CA LEU A 511 32.39 -11.11 8.89
C LEU A 511 32.92 -11.15 10.33
N GLY A 512 32.16 -11.72 11.28
CA GLY A 512 32.57 -11.79 12.69
C GLY A 512 32.47 -10.46 13.45
N MET A 513 31.75 -9.46 12.91
CA MET A 513 31.51 -8.17 13.58
C MET A 513 30.41 -8.29 14.65
N HIS A 514 30.60 -9.16 15.65
CA HIS A 514 29.56 -9.55 16.61
C HIS A 514 28.97 -8.38 17.43
N ASN A 515 29.68 -7.25 17.55
CA ASN A 515 29.20 -6.06 18.26
C ASN A 515 28.37 -5.10 17.39
N ALA A 516 28.43 -5.22 16.05
CA ALA A 516 27.78 -4.28 15.13
C ALA A 516 26.26 -4.14 15.39
N PRO A 517 25.48 -5.20 15.67
CA PRO A 517 24.06 -5.06 15.98
C PRO A 517 23.79 -4.17 17.19
N ASN A 518 24.59 -4.29 18.26
CA ASN A 518 24.43 -3.48 19.46
C ASN A 518 24.81 -2.01 19.21
N GLU A 519 25.86 -1.78 18.44
CA GLU A 519 26.30 -0.43 18.06
C GLU A 519 25.26 0.29 17.19
N VAL A 520 24.67 -0.41 16.22
CA VAL A 520 23.58 0.10 15.38
C VAL A 520 22.36 0.42 16.21
N GLU A 521 21.94 -0.48 17.12
CA GLU A 521 20.81 -0.19 18.02
C GLU A 521 21.06 1.01 18.90
N ALA A 522 22.26 1.11 19.49
CA ALA A 522 22.63 2.27 20.31
C ALA A 522 22.59 3.57 19.49
N PHE A 523 23.08 3.55 18.24
CA PHE A 523 23.03 4.69 17.35
C PHE A 523 21.59 5.08 16.97
N CYS A 524 20.78 4.13 16.54
CA CYS A 524 19.39 4.40 16.13
C CYS A 524 18.55 4.96 17.27
N ASN A 525 18.85 4.59 18.52
CA ASN A 525 18.17 5.07 19.72
C ASN A 525 18.81 6.33 20.33
N SER A 526 19.92 6.84 19.77
CA SER A 526 20.67 7.97 20.33
C SER A 526 20.02 9.35 20.11
N GLY A 527 19.03 9.44 19.22
CA GLY A 527 18.49 10.73 18.74
C GLY A 527 19.41 11.46 17.75
N SER A 528 20.52 10.84 17.34
CA SER A 528 21.45 11.40 16.36
C SER A 528 21.15 10.99 14.90
N LEU A 529 20.18 10.11 14.67
CA LEU A 529 19.64 9.81 13.34
C LEU A 529 18.32 10.57 13.18
N ILE A 530 18.27 11.48 12.21
CA ILE A 530 17.18 12.43 12.02
C ILE A 530 16.38 12.07 10.77
N ASP A 531 15.10 11.75 10.97
CA ASP A 531 14.10 11.62 9.90
C ASP A 531 13.66 13.00 9.42
N LEU A 532 14.24 13.47 8.30
CA LEU A 532 13.96 14.80 7.78
C LEU A 532 12.52 14.91 7.23
N LEU A 533 11.93 13.83 6.72
CA LEU A 533 10.52 13.81 6.32
C LEU A 533 9.60 14.00 7.52
N GLN A 534 9.92 13.43 8.67
CA GLN A 534 9.14 13.63 9.89
C GLN A 534 9.28 15.07 10.40
N VAL A 535 10.48 15.65 10.36
CA VAL A 535 10.69 17.09 10.65
C VAL A 535 9.85 17.93 9.69
N PHE A 536 9.89 17.64 8.39
CA PHE A 536 9.11 18.33 7.37
C PHE A 536 7.61 18.21 7.62
N LYS A 537 7.10 17.00 7.83
CA LYS A 537 5.67 16.75 8.12
C LYS A 537 5.18 17.38 9.41
N THR A 538 6.06 17.63 10.37
CA THR A 538 5.69 18.27 11.64
C THR A 538 5.57 19.78 11.48
N HIS A 539 6.42 20.38 10.63
CA HIS A 539 6.50 21.83 10.51
C HIS A 539 5.79 22.41 9.29
N LEU A 540 5.78 21.68 8.17
CA LEU A 540 5.43 22.18 6.85
C LEU A 540 4.32 21.36 6.18
N ILE A 541 3.66 22.03 5.22
CA ILE A 541 2.60 21.48 4.40
C ILE A 541 2.67 22.08 2.98
N THR A 542 2.48 21.24 1.96
CA THR A 542 2.56 21.63 0.52
C THR A 542 1.26 21.44 -0.23
N GLY A 543 0.23 20.86 0.41
CA GLY A 543 -1.00 20.49 -0.28
C GLY A 543 -0.91 19.20 -1.12
N GLY A 544 0.28 18.59 -1.25
CA GLY A 544 0.51 17.39 -2.05
C GLY A 544 1.26 16.27 -1.30
N GLY A 545 1.92 15.41 -2.06
CA GLY A 545 2.80 14.37 -1.52
C GLY A 545 4.09 14.97 -0.93
N ASN A 546 4.74 14.20 -0.06
CA ASN A 546 5.97 14.58 0.65
C ASN A 546 7.13 13.64 0.31
N SER A 547 7.22 13.10 -0.90
CA SER A 547 8.43 12.39 -1.32
C SER A 547 9.54 13.39 -1.58
N LEU A 548 10.81 12.99 -1.41
CA LEU A 548 11.96 13.88 -1.63
C LEU A 548 11.89 14.57 -3.00
N LYS A 549 11.54 13.84 -4.05
CA LYS A 549 11.35 14.37 -5.41
C LYS A 549 10.23 15.39 -5.61
N LEU A 550 9.27 15.45 -4.69
CA LEU A 550 8.23 16.49 -4.71
C LEU A 550 8.66 17.71 -3.91
N ILE A 551 9.52 17.52 -2.91
CA ILE A 551 9.94 18.58 -1.99
C ILE A 551 11.23 19.27 -2.45
N ALA A 552 12.25 18.53 -2.88
CA ALA A 552 13.54 19.10 -3.28
C ALA A 552 13.44 20.10 -4.45
N PRO A 553 12.54 19.93 -5.44
CA PRO A 553 12.33 20.98 -6.45
C PRO A 553 11.80 22.29 -5.88
N LEU A 554 11.03 22.26 -4.78
CA LEU A 554 10.62 23.47 -4.07
C LEU A 554 11.79 24.16 -3.37
N ALA A 555 12.83 23.40 -3.03
CA ALA A 555 14.10 23.87 -2.50
C ALA A 555 15.11 24.26 -3.61
N GLY A 556 14.73 24.15 -4.89
CA GLY A 556 15.58 24.48 -6.03
C GLY A 556 16.51 23.35 -6.51
N PHE A 557 16.35 22.13 -6.01
CA PHE A 557 17.10 20.96 -6.49
C PHE A 557 16.44 20.35 -7.73
N GLY A 558 17.26 20.01 -8.73
CA GLY A 558 16.83 19.24 -9.90
C GLY A 558 17.73 18.03 -10.06
N TRP A 559 17.13 16.87 -10.38
CA TRP A 559 17.89 15.70 -10.79
C TRP A 559 18.29 15.83 -12.26
N ASP A 560 19.52 15.45 -12.58
CA ASP A 560 20.00 15.40 -13.96
C ASP A 560 19.26 14.34 -14.80
N ASP A 561 18.77 13.29 -14.13
CA ASP A 561 18.06 12.18 -14.74
C ASP A 561 16.55 12.26 -14.45
N HIS A 562 15.76 12.49 -15.49
CA HIS A 562 14.30 12.61 -15.39
C HIS A 562 13.58 11.29 -15.07
N ASP A 563 14.24 10.14 -15.26
CA ASP A 563 13.70 8.81 -14.95
C ASP A 563 14.22 8.26 -13.60
N ALA A 564 15.04 9.03 -12.87
CA ALA A 564 15.56 8.71 -11.54
C ALA A 564 14.45 8.26 -10.61
N GLY A 565 14.62 7.16 -9.86
CA GLY A 565 13.76 6.77 -8.74
C GLY A 565 14.03 5.43 -8.09
N GLY A 566 13.82 5.35 -6.77
CA GLY A 566 14.12 4.14 -5.99
C GLY A 566 13.44 2.84 -6.46
N GLU A 567 12.31 2.89 -7.18
CA GLU A 567 11.81 1.68 -7.85
C GLU A 567 12.64 1.36 -9.11
N ASN A 568 12.91 2.36 -9.95
CA ASN A 568 13.73 2.24 -11.17
C ASN A 568 15.17 1.82 -10.88
N SER A 569 15.75 2.23 -9.74
CA SER A 569 17.12 1.86 -9.34
C SER A 569 17.28 0.35 -9.18
N MET A 570 16.27 -0.36 -8.65
CA MET A 570 16.31 -1.83 -8.54
C MET A 570 16.39 -2.52 -9.91
N ALA A 571 15.69 -1.98 -10.92
CA ALA A 571 15.73 -2.53 -12.28
C ALA A 571 17.07 -2.24 -12.97
N TRP A 572 17.57 -1.01 -12.81
CA TRP A 572 18.88 -0.63 -13.31
C TRP A 572 19.99 -1.46 -12.67
N HIS A 573 19.89 -1.77 -11.38
CA HIS A 573 20.83 -2.64 -10.68
C HIS A 573 20.80 -4.06 -11.24
N HIS A 574 19.62 -4.67 -11.40
CA HIS A 574 19.50 -5.99 -12.00
C HIS A 574 20.12 -6.02 -13.42
N GLN A 575 19.84 -5.01 -14.25
CA GLN A 575 20.44 -4.92 -15.57
C GLN A 575 21.96 -4.65 -15.50
N ALA A 576 22.45 -3.86 -14.55
CA ALA A 576 23.88 -3.60 -14.33
C ALA A 576 24.67 -4.87 -13.97
N LEU A 577 24.00 -5.90 -13.45
CA LEU A 577 24.61 -7.20 -13.16
C LEU A 577 24.50 -8.20 -14.31
N HIS A 578 23.40 -8.17 -15.06
CA HIS A 578 23.01 -9.28 -15.94
C HIS A 578 22.92 -8.95 -17.43
N ASP A 579 23.00 -7.67 -17.84
CA ASP A 579 23.01 -7.32 -19.27
C ASP A 579 24.15 -8.05 -19.97
N ALA A 580 24.00 -8.42 -21.25
CA ALA A 580 25.05 -9.10 -21.99
C ALA A 580 26.21 -8.14 -22.35
N ASP A 581 25.92 -6.85 -22.52
CA ASP A 581 26.87 -5.82 -22.93
C ASP A 581 27.51 -5.11 -21.72
N GLU A 582 28.84 -5.18 -21.57
CA GLU A 582 29.57 -4.51 -20.48
C GLU A 582 29.45 -2.99 -20.54
N SER A 583 29.31 -2.39 -21.73
CA SER A 583 29.15 -0.94 -21.84
C SER A 583 27.83 -0.47 -21.23
N VAL A 584 26.77 -1.27 -21.40
CA VAL A 584 25.45 -1.05 -20.77
C VAL A 584 25.58 -1.23 -19.26
N ARG A 585 26.23 -2.31 -18.81
CA ARG A 585 26.48 -2.54 -17.37
C ARG A 585 27.22 -1.37 -16.73
N SER A 586 28.35 -0.94 -17.29
CA SER A 586 29.15 0.19 -16.79
C SER A 586 28.33 1.49 -16.72
N THR A 587 27.58 1.80 -17.77
CA THR A 587 26.73 3.00 -17.81
C THR A 587 25.67 2.99 -16.70
N LEU A 588 25.05 1.84 -16.45
CA LEU A 588 24.05 1.70 -15.38
C LEU A 588 24.69 1.77 -13.99
N ARG A 589 25.88 1.21 -13.79
CA ARG A 589 26.63 1.33 -12.53
C ARG A 589 26.93 2.78 -12.20
N GLU A 590 27.43 3.55 -13.17
CA GLU A 590 27.67 4.99 -13.01
C GLU A 590 26.38 5.77 -12.75
N ARG A 591 25.29 5.41 -13.44
CA ARG A 591 23.96 6.02 -13.25
C ARG A 591 23.44 5.81 -11.84
N LEU A 592 23.56 4.59 -11.29
CA LEU A 592 23.11 4.24 -9.94
C LEU A 592 23.88 4.99 -8.86
N VAL A 593 25.21 5.08 -8.98
CA VAL A 593 26.04 5.85 -8.03
C VAL A 593 25.69 7.33 -8.09
N ARG A 594 25.43 7.87 -9.28
CA ARG A 594 24.98 9.26 -9.44
C ARG A 594 23.60 9.50 -8.82
N TYR A 595 22.67 8.56 -9.02
CA TYR A 595 21.33 8.65 -8.45
C TYR A 595 21.34 8.75 -6.93
N ASN A 596 22.07 7.86 -6.25
CA ASN A 596 22.22 7.88 -4.80
C ASN A 596 22.96 9.13 -4.31
N ARG A 597 23.97 9.59 -5.05
CA ARG A 597 24.65 10.87 -4.80
C ARG A 597 23.67 12.06 -4.86
N ASP A 598 22.80 12.09 -5.85
CA ASP A 598 21.79 13.14 -5.99
C ASP A 598 20.80 13.11 -4.82
N ASP A 599 20.42 11.92 -4.32
CA ASP A 599 19.46 11.80 -3.21
C ASP A 599 20.04 12.25 -1.85
N VAL A 600 21.33 11.99 -1.57
CA VAL A 600 21.99 12.57 -0.37
C VAL A 600 22.13 14.10 -0.48
N HIS A 601 22.47 14.61 -1.67
CA HIS A 601 22.53 16.06 -1.91
C HIS A 601 21.16 16.73 -1.84
N ALA A 602 20.12 16.10 -2.38
CA ALA A 602 18.76 16.60 -2.32
C ALA A 602 18.29 16.71 -0.87
N THR A 603 18.61 15.71 -0.04
CA THR A 603 18.30 15.72 1.41
C THR A 603 18.96 16.91 2.10
N ASP A 604 20.25 17.13 1.87
CA ASP A 604 21.00 18.27 2.38
C ASP A 604 20.43 19.62 1.89
N VAL A 605 20.11 19.75 0.59
CA VAL A 605 19.53 20.97 0.03
C VAL A 605 18.17 21.28 0.67
N VAL A 606 17.32 20.27 0.86
CA VAL A 606 16.05 20.44 1.56
C VAL A 606 16.28 20.84 3.02
N ARG A 607 17.23 20.21 3.71
CA ARG A 607 17.59 20.51 5.10
C ARG A 607 18.03 21.97 5.26
N ARG A 608 18.91 22.47 4.39
CA ARG A 608 19.35 23.88 4.38
C ARG A 608 18.21 24.84 4.01
N TRP A 609 17.40 24.49 3.02
CA TRP A 609 16.25 25.29 2.61
C TRP A 609 15.24 25.45 3.74
N MET A 610 14.94 24.39 4.47
CA MET A 610 14.06 24.45 5.66
C MET A 610 14.62 25.35 6.77
N LYS A 611 15.95 25.37 6.95
CA LYS A 611 16.64 26.24 7.94
C LYS A 611 16.64 27.71 7.51
N ALA A 612 16.86 28.00 6.24
CA ALA A 612 17.08 29.36 5.73
C ALA A 612 15.80 30.09 5.30
N THR A 613 14.73 29.36 4.97
CA THR A 613 13.52 29.94 4.39
C THR A 613 12.50 30.33 5.45
N THR A 614 11.95 31.53 5.35
CA THR A 614 10.78 31.93 6.13
C THR A 614 9.51 31.53 5.41
N PHE A 615 8.79 30.55 5.95
CA PHE A 615 7.54 30.06 5.37
C PHE A 615 6.33 30.83 5.91
N PRO A 616 5.37 31.24 5.07
CA PRO A 616 4.09 31.77 5.54
C PRO A 616 3.30 30.68 6.30
N SER A 617 2.45 31.08 7.24
CA SER A 617 1.57 30.13 7.94
C SER A 617 0.38 29.75 7.07
N VAL A 618 -0.05 28.50 7.10
CA VAL A 618 -1.33 28.10 6.48
C VAL A 618 -2.51 28.91 7.03
N GLN A 619 -2.39 29.46 8.25
CA GLN A 619 -3.40 30.31 8.87
C GLN A 619 -3.55 31.68 8.21
N SER A 620 -2.57 32.13 7.41
CA SER A 620 -2.68 33.38 6.66
C SER A 620 -3.39 33.20 5.31
N LEU A 621 -3.69 31.96 4.90
CA LEU A 621 -4.41 31.69 3.67
C LEU A 621 -5.91 31.98 3.86
N PRO A 622 -6.62 32.38 2.78
CA PRO A 622 -8.06 32.59 2.83
C PRO A 622 -8.82 31.37 3.32
N SER A 623 -9.89 31.65 4.07
CA SER A 623 -10.81 30.63 4.57
C SER A 623 -11.69 30.03 3.52
#